data_AF-A0A8F4J9J8-F1
#
_entry.id   AF-A0A8F4J9J8-F1
#
_cell.length_a   1.000
_cell.length_b   1.000
_cell.length_c   1.000
_cell.angle_alpha   90.00
_cell.angle_beta   90.00
_cell.angle_gamma   90.00
#
_symmetry.space_group_name_H-M   'P 1'
#
loop_
_entity.id
_entity.type
_entity.pdbx_description
1 polymer ?
#
loop_
_entity_poly.entity_id
_entity_poly.type
_entity_poly.pdbx_seq_one_letter_code
_entity_poly.pdbx_strand_id
1 'polypeptide(L)'
;MGLDQHLDRGAAAKGHVVVLSDVHLGTDGPTVWYQRDVHEAYLVHLLDWVLAEAEQVRELVLLGDVVDLWTYPGHERPPTFADIVATHPAVLGPDGKLGEVLDALDGAVTYVPGNHDMGVTAEEVATIASPGGHHVRLVTDAPYLPLGEGSGLALTHGHDFTLFNAPHLRNPWAPLPVGYFVTRAVSTGWARRLAPGQTVADLAGQGAPNGIDLGSLGAIASGLGAWSITASLLDFVCAATGVTGADTYLLPDGRVVTLDEVRAAYANCWTEWVVDHGGGLVGTASAVRSALADLDGSYLGWFAQQLAFTEQVELVVMGHTHVPIAGIDTSPIRYLNTGFDCPSGPDRDSPSNPQRTTFAVVDVEALDGEIWEVVHDDDGDLVCRAATAGRARIGQSTGMDFSTYVELDNTLGAEDLDLVASTAEYGFFAAPPPERVGAGEVGRFWIQDSFGPSGSTGTATYVGRDGGDELVLRFGCPTLGANLASGAAGIATRTGAGPWIEGEVVRRGHPLFVRFTV
;
A
#
# COMPACT_ATOMS: atom_id res chain seq x y z
N MET A 1 29.90 -9.21 -16.01
CA MET A 1 28.89 -8.81 -17.01
C MET A 1 27.56 -9.39 -16.57
N GLY A 2 27.04 -8.85 -15.46
CA GLY A 2 25.60 -8.76 -15.34
C GLY A 2 25.15 -7.79 -16.42
N LEU A 3 24.07 -8.12 -17.12
CA LEU A 3 23.42 -7.20 -18.04
C LEU A 3 22.06 -6.90 -17.43
N ASP A 4 21.53 -5.72 -17.71
CA ASP A 4 20.13 -5.42 -17.43
C ASP A 4 19.26 -6.58 -17.90
N GLN A 5 18.39 -7.01 -17.00
CA GLN A 5 17.36 -7.96 -17.40
C GLN A 5 16.33 -7.17 -18.21
N HIS A 6 16.02 -7.67 -19.40
CA HIS A 6 15.02 -7.09 -20.28
C HIS A 6 13.69 -7.80 -20.11
N LEU A 7 12.59 -7.09 -20.36
CA LEU A 7 11.26 -7.69 -20.36
C LEU A 7 11.14 -8.71 -21.50
N ASP A 8 10.31 -9.73 -21.31
CA ASP A 8 10.10 -10.75 -22.34
C ASP A 8 9.47 -10.11 -23.59
N ARG A 9 10.18 -10.23 -24.72
CA ARG A 9 9.74 -9.72 -26.02
C ARG A 9 8.68 -10.59 -26.70
N GLY A 10 8.29 -11.70 -26.07
CA GLY A 10 7.16 -12.53 -26.48
C GLY A 10 5.78 -12.02 -26.06
N ALA A 11 5.72 -11.07 -25.11
CA ALA A 11 4.49 -10.42 -24.68
C ALA A 11 3.94 -9.43 -25.73
N ALA A 12 2.65 -9.10 -25.67
CA ALA A 12 2.05 -8.07 -26.50
C ALA A 12 2.83 -6.73 -26.36
N ALA A 13 2.93 -5.97 -27.47
CA ALA A 13 3.53 -4.64 -27.42
C ALA A 13 2.84 -3.79 -26.35
N LYS A 14 3.63 -3.15 -25.47
CA LYS A 14 3.15 -2.38 -24.30
C LYS A 14 2.26 -3.18 -23.33
N GLY A 15 2.72 -4.37 -22.92
CA GLY A 15 2.06 -5.25 -21.96
C GLY A 15 2.35 -5.00 -20.47
N HIS A 16 3.24 -4.06 -20.13
CA HIS A 16 3.70 -3.90 -18.74
C HIS A 16 3.36 -2.54 -18.14
N VAL A 17 2.97 -2.52 -16.86
CA VAL A 17 2.93 -1.30 -16.03
C VAL A 17 4.12 -1.35 -15.07
N VAL A 18 4.95 -0.31 -15.09
CA VAL A 18 6.06 -0.15 -14.13
C VAL A 18 5.59 0.77 -13.02
N VAL A 19 5.84 0.39 -11.76
CA VAL A 19 5.36 1.12 -10.59
C VAL A 19 6.53 1.38 -9.63
N LEU A 20 6.80 2.65 -9.32
CA LEU A 20 7.76 3.06 -8.30
C LEU A 20 7.07 3.94 -7.25
N SER A 21 7.54 3.92 -6.02
CA SER A 21 6.93 4.61 -4.87
C SER A 21 8.00 4.96 -3.84
N ASP A 22 7.67 5.82 -2.88
CA ASP A 22 8.52 6.10 -1.70
C ASP A 22 9.94 6.54 -2.11
N VAL A 23 10.00 7.50 -3.04
CA VAL A 23 11.26 8.11 -3.51
C VAL A 23 11.72 9.23 -2.59
N HIS A 24 10.77 10.01 -2.06
CA HIS A 24 11.00 11.06 -1.07
C HIS A 24 11.95 12.19 -1.53
N LEU A 25 11.85 12.63 -2.80
CA LEU A 25 12.62 13.77 -3.31
C LEU A 25 12.33 15.05 -2.51
N GLY A 26 13.32 15.58 -1.79
CA GLY A 26 13.23 16.84 -1.04
C GLY A 26 14.24 17.89 -1.52
N THR A 27 14.70 18.80 -0.66
CA THR A 27 15.66 19.87 -1.02
C THR A 27 17.11 19.61 -0.56
N ASP A 28 17.56 18.35 -0.54
CA ASP A 28 18.85 17.91 0.04
C ASP A 28 19.11 18.46 1.47
N GLY A 29 18.04 18.76 2.20
CA GLY A 29 18.15 19.19 3.59
C GLY A 29 18.74 18.05 4.43
N PRO A 30 19.48 18.33 5.51
CA PRO A 30 20.19 17.29 6.26
C PRO A 30 19.26 16.25 6.91
N THR A 31 17.97 16.56 7.07
CA THR A 31 16.95 15.66 7.62
C THR A 31 16.12 14.93 6.56
N VAL A 32 16.27 15.32 5.29
CA VAL A 32 15.57 14.70 4.16
C VAL A 32 16.15 13.31 3.90
N TRP A 33 15.29 12.30 3.71
CA TRP A 33 15.77 10.94 3.46
C TRP A 33 16.52 10.84 2.14
N TYR A 34 15.93 11.35 1.06
CA TYR A 34 16.58 11.38 -0.23
C TYR A 34 17.64 12.48 -0.29
N GLN A 35 18.90 12.06 -0.42
CA GLN A 35 20.06 12.88 -0.74
C GLN A 35 20.56 12.55 -2.14
N ARG A 36 20.70 13.54 -3.04
CA ARG A 36 21.12 13.27 -4.43
C ARG A 36 22.43 12.51 -4.54
N ASP A 37 23.44 12.90 -3.76
CA ASP A 37 24.76 12.29 -3.77
C ASP A 37 24.75 10.80 -3.35
N VAL A 38 23.66 10.34 -2.73
CA VAL A 38 23.50 8.95 -2.28
C VAL A 38 22.56 8.15 -3.19
N HIS A 39 21.49 8.76 -3.70
CA HIS A 39 20.36 8.03 -4.29
C HIS A 39 20.12 8.33 -5.78
N GLU A 40 20.52 9.51 -6.30
CA GLU A 40 20.13 9.97 -7.65
C GLU A 40 20.61 9.02 -8.76
N ALA A 41 21.79 8.44 -8.61
CA ALA A 41 22.32 7.47 -9.57
C ALA A 41 21.40 6.23 -9.75
N TYR A 42 20.76 5.76 -8.68
CA TYR A 42 19.88 4.58 -8.73
C TYR A 42 18.55 4.90 -9.41
N LEU A 43 17.95 6.04 -9.06
CA LEU A 43 16.69 6.49 -9.67
C LEU A 43 16.88 6.82 -11.16
N VAL A 44 17.97 7.51 -11.51
CA VAL A 44 18.32 7.79 -12.91
C VAL A 44 18.48 6.49 -13.70
N HIS A 45 19.18 5.50 -13.15
CA HIS A 45 19.38 4.22 -13.80
C HIS A 45 18.07 3.44 -14.00
N LEU A 46 17.16 3.45 -13.01
CA LEU A 46 15.82 2.89 -13.15
C LEU A 46 15.06 3.54 -14.32
N LEU A 47 15.06 4.87 -14.39
CA LEU A 47 14.39 5.59 -15.47
C LEU A 47 15.03 5.32 -16.83
N ASP A 48 16.36 5.20 -16.90
CA ASP A 48 17.07 4.76 -18.11
C ASP A 48 16.67 3.34 -18.54
N TRP A 49 16.44 2.43 -17.59
CA TRP A 49 15.93 1.11 -17.89
C TRP A 49 14.48 1.16 -18.43
N VAL A 50 13.61 2.00 -17.86
CA VAL A 50 12.24 2.21 -18.39
C VAL A 50 12.28 2.74 -19.82
N LEU A 51 13.21 3.66 -20.13
CA LEU A 51 13.45 4.15 -21.49
C LEU A 51 13.86 3.03 -22.45
N ALA A 52 14.76 2.15 -22.02
CA ALA A 52 15.21 1.02 -22.81
C ALA A 52 14.08 0.02 -23.10
N GLU A 53 13.12 -0.12 -22.18
CA GLU A 53 11.97 -1.02 -22.26
C GLU A 53 10.68 -0.35 -22.79
N ALA A 54 10.74 0.89 -23.29
CA ALA A 54 9.56 1.68 -23.65
C ALA A 54 8.62 1.03 -24.69
N GLU A 55 9.11 0.10 -25.52
CA GLU A 55 8.27 -0.68 -26.45
C GLU A 55 7.35 -1.69 -25.74
N GLN A 56 7.76 -2.15 -24.55
CA GLN A 56 7.04 -3.12 -23.71
C GLN A 56 6.32 -2.47 -22.52
N VAL A 57 6.69 -1.23 -22.17
CA VAL A 57 6.04 -0.47 -21.09
C VAL A 57 4.84 0.31 -21.62
N ARG A 58 3.69 0.05 -21.03
CA ARG A 58 2.42 0.76 -21.23
C ARG A 58 2.41 2.09 -20.52
N GLU A 59 2.81 2.08 -19.26
CA GLU A 59 2.67 3.21 -18.34
C GLU A 59 3.71 3.09 -17.21
N LEU A 60 4.27 4.23 -16.80
CA LEU A 60 5.00 4.37 -15.56
C LEU A 60 4.08 5.03 -14.51
N VAL A 61 3.89 4.38 -13.37
CA VAL A 61 3.11 4.92 -12.25
C VAL A 61 4.04 5.27 -11.09
N LEU A 62 3.99 6.54 -10.68
CA LEU A 62 4.63 7.07 -9.48
C LEU A 62 3.59 6.98 -8.35
N LEU A 63 3.66 5.91 -7.55
CA LEU A 63 2.61 5.47 -6.63
C LEU A 63 2.74 6.05 -5.21
N GLY A 64 3.01 7.34 -5.11
CA GLY A 64 2.99 8.07 -3.84
C GLY A 64 4.37 8.23 -3.22
N ASP A 65 4.44 9.20 -2.31
CA ASP A 65 5.67 9.57 -1.60
C ASP A 65 6.85 9.82 -2.57
N VAL A 66 6.56 10.43 -3.73
CA VAL A 66 7.57 10.71 -4.77
C VAL A 66 8.38 11.94 -4.37
N VAL A 67 7.70 12.96 -3.86
CA VAL A 67 8.32 14.13 -3.23
C VAL A 67 8.07 14.12 -1.74
N ASP A 68 8.95 14.74 -0.97
CA ASP A 68 8.85 14.75 0.49
C ASP A 68 8.61 16.16 1.02
N LEU A 69 7.49 16.33 1.72
CA LEU A 69 7.12 17.57 2.41
C LEU A 69 7.11 17.41 3.94
N TRP A 70 7.51 16.25 4.47
CA TRP A 70 7.36 15.89 5.87
C TRP A 70 8.70 15.80 6.60
N THR A 71 9.81 15.44 5.95
CA THR A 71 11.12 15.24 6.61
C THR A 71 11.91 16.52 6.89
N TYR A 72 11.20 17.59 7.30
CA TYR A 72 11.76 18.88 7.67
C TYR A 72 11.51 19.19 9.16
N PRO A 73 12.47 19.80 9.87
CA PRO A 73 12.30 20.21 11.27
C PRO A 73 11.03 21.03 11.45
N GLY A 74 10.31 20.84 12.55
CA GLY A 74 9.00 21.45 12.79
C GLY A 74 8.97 22.96 12.60
N HIS A 75 10.03 23.65 13.03
CA HIS A 75 10.12 25.11 12.95
C HIS A 75 10.36 25.65 11.52
N GLU A 76 10.70 24.80 10.55
CA GLU A 76 10.89 25.19 9.15
C GLU A 76 9.57 25.13 8.39
N ARG A 77 9.42 25.86 7.30
CA ARG A 77 8.29 25.62 6.39
C ARG A 77 8.72 24.49 5.45
N PRO A 78 7.87 23.48 5.18
CA PRO A 78 8.14 22.54 4.10
C PRO A 78 8.40 23.30 2.79
N PRO A 79 9.29 22.79 1.91
CA PRO A 79 9.59 23.42 0.64
C PRO A 79 8.34 23.45 -0.26
N THR A 80 8.38 24.30 -1.28
CA THR A 80 7.39 24.22 -2.36
C THR A 80 7.77 23.12 -3.34
N PHE A 81 6.82 22.63 -4.14
CA PHE A 81 7.10 21.68 -5.21
C PHE A 81 8.17 22.21 -6.19
N ALA A 82 8.12 23.51 -6.49
CA ALA A 82 9.10 24.16 -7.34
C ALA A 82 10.53 24.14 -6.76
N ASP A 83 10.68 24.25 -5.43
CA ASP A 83 12.00 24.14 -4.78
C ASP A 83 12.58 22.73 -4.93
N ILE A 84 11.72 21.69 -4.85
CA ILE A 84 12.11 20.29 -5.03
C ILE A 84 12.51 20.04 -6.49
N VAL A 85 11.70 20.47 -7.46
CA VAL A 85 12.04 20.36 -8.90
C VAL A 85 13.37 21.06 -9.22
N ALA A 86 13.60 22.25 -8.65
CA ALA A 86 14.85 22.99 -8.83
C ALA A 86 16.07 22.28 -8.19
N THR A 87 15.84 21.46 -7.17
CA THR A 87 16.89 20.64 -6.53
C THR A 87 17.26 19.43 -7.38
N HIS A 88 16.29 18.81 -8.06
CA HIS A 88 16.48 17.56 -8.83
C HIS A 88 16.29 17.73 -10.35
N PRO A 89 17.03 18.63 -11.02
CA PRO A 89 16.83 18.89 -12.45
C PRO A 89 17.18 17.70 -13.34
N ALA A 90 18.06 16.79 -12.89
CA ALA A 90 18.41 15.58 -13.64
C ALA A 90 17.27 14.56 -13.70
N VAL A 91 16.33 14.62 -12.75
CA VAL A 91 15.18 13.72 -12.67
C VAL A 91 13.91 14.43 -13.13
N LEU A 92 13.57 15.57 -12.50
CA LEU A 92 12.29 16.27 -12.64
C LEU A 92 12.33 17.47 -13.59
N GLY A 93 13.53 17.88 -14.03
CA GLY A 93 13.68 19.00 -14.96
C GLY A 93 13.14 18.70 -16.35
N PRO A 94 12.96 19.72 -17.21
CA PRO A 94 12.46 19.56 -18.57
C PRO A 94 13.36 18.70 -19.46
N ASP A 95 14.67 18.70 -19.20
CA ASP A 95 15.67 17.83 -19.84
C ASP A 95 16.08 16.66 -18.92
N GLY A 96 15.30 16.43 -17.85
CA GLY A 96 15.54 15.36 -16.89
C GLY A 96 15.01 14.02 -17.37
N LYS A 97 15.41 12.95 -16.67
CA LYS A 97 15.08 11.57 -17.04
C LYS A 97 13.59 11.28 -17.10
N LEU A 98 12.79 11.90 -16.24
CA LEU A 98 11.33 11.72 -16.30
C LEU A 98 10.72 12.42 -17.54
N GLY A 99 11.31 13.51 -18.01
CA GLY A 99 10.98 14.15 -19.28
C GLY A 99 11.28 13.27 -20.48
N GLU A 100 12.43 12.58 -20.48
CA GLU A 100 12.75 11.57 -21.50
C GLU A 100 11.73 10.42 -21.48
N VAL A 101 11.38 9.90 -20.29
CA VAL A 101 10.39 8.81 -20.14
C VAL A 101 9.01 9.23 -20.63
N LEU A 102 8.59 10.46 -20.32
CA LEU A 102 7.35 11.04 -20.84
C LEU A 102 7.29 11.01 -22.37
N ASP A 103 8.36 11.43 -23.06
CA ASP A 103 8.41 11.39 -24.53
C ASP A 103 8.41 9.95 -25.06
N ALA A 104 9.16 9.03 -24.43
CA ALA A 104 9.23 7.64 -24.85
C ALA A 104 7.90 6.88 -24.67
N LEU A 105 7.14 7.23 -23.64
CA LEU A 105 5.86 6.60 -23.31
C LEU A 105 4.64 7.37 -23.87
N ASP A 106 4.84 8.39 -24.71
CA ASP A 106 3.76 9.22 -25.28
C ASP A 106 2.88 9.86 -24.18
N GLY A 107 3.51 10.28 -23.09
CA GLY A 107 2.88 10.91 -21.93
C GLY A 107 2.23 9.94 -20.94
N ALA A 108 2.41 8.63 -21.08
CA ALA A 108 1.88 7.63 -20.14
C ALA A 108 2.70 7.55 -18.83
N VAL A 109 2.73 8.65 -18.09
CA VAL A 109 3.30 8.74 -16.74
C VAL A 109 2.24 9.30 -15.79
N THR A 110 1.91 8.53 -14.76
CA THR A 110 0.84 8.87 -13.80
C THR A 110 1.39 9.00 -12.40
N TYR A 111 0.97 10.05 -11.70
CA TYR A 111 1.29 10.32 -10.30
C TYR A 111 0.06 10.04 -9.44
N VAL A 112 0.20 9.20 -8.44
CA VAL A 112 -0.80 8.97 -7.38
C VAL A 112 -0.18 9.47 -6.08
N PRO A 113 -0.79 10.40 -5.33
CA PRO A 113 -0.20 10.87 -4.07
C PRO A 113 -0.14 9.79 -2.99
N GLY A 114 0.91 9.89 -2.16
CA GLY A 114 1.03 9.24 -0.87
C GLY A 114 0.83 10.25 0.26
N ASN A 115 1.26 9.88 1.47
CA ASN A 115 1.11 10.77 2.62
C ASN A 115 2.12 11.93 2.61
N HIS A 116 3.37 11.69 2.21
CA HIS A 116 4.44 12.70 2.21
C HIS A 116 4.22 13.84 1.21
N ASP A 117 3.46 13.58 0.16
CA ASP A 117 3.14 14.51 -0.92
C ASP A 117 1.63 14.73 -1.09
N MET A 118 0.81 14.41 -0.09
CA MET A 118 -0.66 14.56 -0.12
C MET A 118 -1.17 15.98 -0.47
N GLY A 119 -0.30 16.99 -0.41
CA GLY A 119 -0.59 18.38 -0.71
C GLY A 119 -0.32 18.80 -2.16
N VAL A 120 0.26 17.93 -3.00
CA VAL A 120 0.59 18.28 -4.38
C VAL A 120 -0.66 18.51 -5.24
N THR A 121 -0.57 19.44 -6.16
CA THR A 121 -1.66 19.80 -7.08
C THR A 121 -1.38 19.33 -8.50
N ALA A 122 -2.44 19.23 -9.31
CA ALA A 122 -2.29 18.87 -10.73
C ALA A 122 -1.46 19.92 -11.51
N GLU A 123 -1.55 21.20 -11.13
CA GLU A 123 -0.74 22.26 -11.72
C GLU A 123 0.76 22.08 -11.42
N GLU A 124 1.09 21.77 -10.17
CA GLU A 124 2.47 21.49 -9.76
C GLU A 124 3.03 20.25 -10.44
N VAL A 125 2.30 19.13 -10.41
CA VAL A 125 2.74 17.87 -11.04
C VAL A 125 2.91 18.04 -12.55
N ALA A 126 2.03 18.79 -13.22
CA ALA A 126 2.15 19.07 -14.66
C ALA A 126 3.36 19.94 -15.03
N THR A 127 4.06 20.55 -14.06
CA THR A 127 5.35 21.23 -14.33
C THR A 127 6.47 20.25 -14.67
N ILE A 128 6.33 18.97 -14.29
CA ILE A 128 7.17 17.90 -14.79
C ILE A 128 6.67 17.57 -16.21
N ALA A 129 7.38 18.13 -17.19
CA ALA A 129 7.01 18.07 -18.59
C ALA A 129 8.22 17.76 -19.47
N SER A 130 7.95 17.15 -20.62
CA SER A 130 8.96 16.80 -21.61
C SER A 130 9.10 17.88 -22.70
N PRO A 131 10.21 17.90 -23.45
CA PRO A 131 10.37 18.77 -24.61
C PRO A 131 9.36 18.47 -25.73
N GLY A 132 8.87 17.23 -25.83
CA GLY A 132 7.79 16.84 -26.75
C GLY A 132 6.40 17.38 -26.36
N GLY A 133 6.26 18.00 -25.18
CA GLY A 133 5.01 18.63 -24.72
C GLY A 133 4.08 17.71 -23.92
N HIS A 134 4.58 16.54 -23.49
CA HIS A 134 3.87 15.69 -22.54
C HIS A 134 4.13 16.18 -21.10
N HIS A 135 3.23 15.84 -20.19
CA HIS A 135 3.36 16.17 -18.76
C HIS A 135 2.84 15.03 -17.91
N VAL A 136 3.38 14.91 -16.69
CA VAL A 136 2.89 13.92 -15.72
C VAL A 136 1.43 14.21 -15.36
N ARG A 137 0.61 13.17 -15.31
CA ARG A 137 -0.81 13.26 -14.95
C ARG A 137 -1.01 12.91 -13.48
N LEU A 138 -1.63 13.81 -12.71
CA LEU A 138 -2.06 13.52 -11.35
C LEU A 138 -3.39 12.76 -11.31
N VAL A 139 -3.46 11.69 -10.51
CA VAL A 139 -4.68 10.96 -10.14
C VAL A 139 -4.82 11.01 -8.62
N THR A 140 -5.87 11.66 -8.15
CA THR A 140 -6.16 11.80 -6.71
C THR A 140 -7.19 10.79 -6.21
N ASP A 141 -7.90 10.12 -7.12
CA ASP A 141 -8.88 9.11 -6.77
C ASP A 141 -8.14 7.78 -6.52
N ALA A 142 -8.18 7.32 -5.26
CA ALA A 142 -7.57 6.06 -4.84
C ALA A 142 -8.65 5.00 -4.56
N PRO A 143 -8.46 3.74 -5.01
CA PRO A 143 -7.31 3.28 -5.79
C PRO A 143 -7.36 3.75 -7.26
N TYR A 144 -6.18 3.90 -7.86
CA TYR A 144 -6.04 4.07 -9.30
C TYR A 144 -6.24 2.73 -10.01
N LEU A 145 -7.14 2.69 -10.99
CA LEU A 145 -7.45 1.53 -11.82
C LEU A 145 -6.92 1.75 -13.25
N PRO A 146 -5.64 1.46 -13.55
CA PRO A 146 -5.00 1.78 -14.84
C PRO A 146 -5.62 1.08 -16.05
N LEU A 147 -6.34 -0.01 -15.81
CA LEU A 147 -7.03 -0.79 -16.85
C LEU A 147 -8.56 -0.53 -16.86
N GLY A 148 -9.06 0.34 -15.98
CA GLY A 148 -10.49 0.69 -15.83
C GLY A 148 -11.21 -0.10 -14.73
N GLU A 149 -12.49 0.21 -14.47
CA GLU A 149 -13.31 -0.59 -13.55
C GLU A 149 -13.50 -2.02 -14.08
N GLY A 150 -13.43 -3.03 -13.19
CA GLY A 150 -13.61 -4.44 -13.54
C GLY A 150 -12.43 -5.08 -14.30
N SER A 151 -11.29 -4.41 -14.38
CA SER A 151 -10.15 -4.80 -15.23
C SER A 151 -9.03 -5.56 -14.52
N GLY A 152 -9.19 -5.83 -13.21
CA GLY A 152 -8.34 -6.76 -12.47
C GLY A 152 -7.10 -6.18 -11.79
N LEU A 153 -6.77 -4.89 -11.94
CA LEU A 153 -5.60 -4.26 -11.33
C LEU A 153 -5.95 -2.96 -10.59
N ALA A 154 -5.53 -2.86 -9.31
CA ALA A 154 -5.64 -1.64 -8.50
C ALA A 154 -4.29 -1.22 -7.90
N LEU A 155 -4.01 0.08 -7.97
CA LEU A 155 -2.79 0.70 -7.43
C LEU A 155 -3.20 1.74 -6.38
N THR A 156 -2.63 1.69 -5.18
CA THR A 156 -2.83 2.75 -4.18
C THR A 156 -1.62 2.88 -3.25
N HIS A 157 -1.38 4.06 -2.69
CA HIS A 157 -0.37 4.21 -1.64
C HIS A 157 -0.93 3.72 -0.30
N GLY A 158 -0.26 2.75 0.33
CA GLY A 158 -0.80 2.00 1.48
C GLY A 158 -1.21 2.84 2.70
N HIS A 159 -0.79 4.10 2.76
CA HIS A 159 -1.10 5.04 3.85
C HIS A 159 -2.60 5.20 4.14
N ASP A 160 -3.48 5.07 3.14
CA ASP A 160 -4.94 5.19 3.29
C ASP A 160 -5.52 4.17 4.29
N PHE A 161 -4.81 3.07 4.51
CA PHE A 161 -5.23 2.00 5.41
C PHE A 161 -4.59 2.06 6.79
N THR A 162 -3.81 3.09 7.08
CA THR A 162 -2.98 3.20 8.27
C THR A 162 -3.46 4.34 9.18
N LEU A 163 -3.52 4.08 10.49
CA LEU A 163 -4.22 4.92 11.46
C LEU A 163 -3.52 6.26 11.61
N PHE A 164 -2.19 6.25 11.55
CA PHE A 164 -1.37 7.42 11.80
C PHE A 164 -1.03 8.21 10.53
N ASN A 165 -1.09 7.59 9.36
CA ASN A 165 -0.73 8.25 8.09
C ASN A 165 -1.90 8.46 7.11
N ALA A 166 -3.06 7.82 7.30
CA ALA A 166 -4.24 8.10 6.48
C ALA A 166 -4.76 9.54 6.69
N PRO A 167 -5.29 10.20 5.63
CA PRO A 167 -5.85 11.54 5.74
C PRO A 167 -6.84 11.72 6.90
N HIS A 168 -6.58 12.67 7.78
CA HIS A 168 -7.44 12.90 8.95
C HIS A 168 -8.34 14.12 8.73
N LEU A 169 -9.62 13.89 8.45
CA LEU A 169 -10.55 14.96 8.04
C LEU A 169 -11.19 15.71 9.22
N ARG A 170 -11.20 15.12 10.41
CA ARG A 170 -11.82 15.68 11.63
C ARG A 170 -10.84 16.46 12.53
N ASN A 171 -9.96 17.28 11.94
CA ASN A 171 -9.05 18.13 12.72
C ASN A 171 -8.88 19.54 12.09
N PRO A 172 -8.38 20.55 12.83
CA PRO A 172 -8.25 21.93 12.34
C PRO A 172 -7.27 22.12 11.16
N TRP A 173 -6.47 21.11 10.86
CA TRP A 173 -5.41 21.11 9.84
C TRP A 173 -5.60 20.00 8.81
N ALA A 174 -6.85 19.52 8.66
CA ALA A 174 -7.20 18.53 7.66
C ALA A 174 -6.65 18.94 6.27
N PRO A 175 -6.14 17.99 5.48
CA PRO A 175 -6.16 16.55 5.73
C PRO A 175 -4.96 15.99 6.53
N LEU A 176 -4.10 16.83 7.10
CA LEU A 176 -2.86 16.36 7.73
C LEU A 176 -3.13 15.30 8.81
N PRO A 177 -2.40 14.17 8.79
CA PRO A 177 -2.53 13.13 9.79
C PRO A 177 -1.53 13.32 10.94
N VAL A 178 -1.62 12.52 12.00
CA VAL A 178 -0.68 12.64 13.14
C VAL A 178 0.74 12.25 12.74
N GLY A 179 0.90 11.34 11.77
CA GLY A 179 2.17 10.92 11.19
C GLY A 179 3.01 12.09 10.66
N TYR A 180 2.36 13.11 10.07
CA TYR A 180 3.03 14.35 9.65
C TYR A 180 3.79 14.99 10.82
N PHE A 181 3.14 15.15 11.96
CA PHE A 181 3.77 15.77 13.13
C PHE A 181 4.81 14.87 13.78
N VAL A 182 4.61 13.54 13.74
CA VAL A 182 5.60 12.56 14.19
C VAL A 182 6.88 12.67 13.37
N THR A 183 6.80 12.59 12.04
CA THR A 183 7.96 12.69 11.14
C THR A 183 8.69 14.02 11.31
N ARG A 184 7.96 15.13 11.52
CA ARG A 184 8.56 16.44 11.79
C ARG A 184 9.19 16.56 13.17
N ALA A 185 8.67 15.87 14.19
CA ALA A 185 9.32 15.76 15.49
C ALA A 185 10.64 14.98 15.39
N VAL A 186 10.66 13.89 14.61
CA VAL A 186 11.89 13.14 14.32
C VAL A 186 12.92 14.01 13.61
N SER A 187 12.50 14.70 12.55
CA SER A 187 13.36 15.62 11.79
C SER A 187 13.92 16.73 12.68
N THR A 188 13.11 17.29 13.59
CA THR A 188 13.59 18.25 14.60
C THR A 188 14.63 17.63 15.53
N GLY A 189 14.40 16.39 15.95
CA GLY A 189 15.35 15.62 16.74
C GLY A 189 16.68 15.44 16.01
N TRP A 190 16.67 15.09 14.73
CA TRP A 190 17.88 14.93 13.93
C TRP A 190 18.60 16.23 13.66
N ALA A 191 17.89 17.31 13.32
CA ALA A 191 18.50 18.63 13.14
C ALA A 191 19.27 19.11 14.39
N ARG A 192 18.89 18.67 15.59
CA ARG A 192 19.60 18.97 16.85
C ARG A 192 20.83 18.08 17.10
N ARG A 193 20.92 16.92 16.45
CA ARG A 193 21.92 15.87 16.73
C ARG A 193 22.96 15.69 15.63
N LEU A 194 22.59 15.95 14.37
CA LEU A 194 23.48 15.78 13.22
C LEU A 194 24.71 16.68 13.35
N ALA A 195 25.88 16.12 13.01
CA ALA A 195 27.10 16.91 12.92
C ALA A 195 27.04 17.86 11.71
N PRO A 196 27.78 18.98 11.71
CA PRO A 196 27.87 19.86 10.55
C PRO A 196 28.30 19.09 9.29
N GLY A 197 27.51 19.18 8.22
CA GLY A 197 27.77 18.48 6.95
C GLY A 197 27.32 17.01 6.92
N GLN A 198 26.75 16.50 8.00
CA GLN A 198 26.14 15.17 8.05
C GLN A 198 24.65 15.24 7.70
N THR A 199 24.16 14.19 7.06
CA THR A 199 22.75 13.99 6.73
C THR A 199 22.20 12.73 7.41
N VAL A 200 20.88 12.57 7.43
CA VAL A 200 20.25 11.32 7.88
C VAL A 200 20.64 10.13 6.99
N ALA A 201 20.93 10.35 5.70
CA ALA A 201 21.38 9.27 4.81
C ALA A 201 22.75 8.67 5.21
N ASP A 202 23.50 9.35 6.09
CA ASP A 202 24.77 8.84 6.66
C ASP A 202 24.56 7.93 7.88
N LEU A 203 23.33 7.77 8.36
CA LEU A 203 22.99 7.02 9.56
C LEU A 203 22.24 5.73 9.22
N ALA A 204 22.50 4.67 10.00
CA ALA A 204 21.74 3.42 9.88
C ALA A 204 20.28 3.60 10.33
N GLY A 205 19.40 2.80 9.75
CA GLY A 205 17.95 2.81 9.98
C GLY A 205 17.21 4.00 9.37
N GLN A 206 17.84 4.84 8.54
CA GLN A 206 17.18 6.02 7.97
C GLN A 206 16.57 5.71 6.60
N GLY A 207 15.45 6.36 6.31
CA GLY A 207 14.67 6.06 5.12
C GLY A 207 13.82 4.80 5.27
N ALA A 208 13.66 4.21 6.46
CA ALA A 208 12.71 3.12 6.70
C ALA A 208 12.00 3.19 8.07
N PRO A 209 11.07 4.13 8.30
CA PRO A 209 11.06 5.47 7.75
C PRO A 209 12.01 6.38 8.56
N ASN A 210 12.06 6.27 9.89
CA ASN A 210 12.63 7.33 10.74
C ASN A 210 13.83 6.90 11.63
N GLY A 211 14.31 5.66 11.52
CA GLY A 211 15.33 5.05 12.39
C GLY A 211 14.96 4.99 13.87
N ILE A 212 13.67 5.11 14.15
CA ILE A 212 13.07 4.89 15.45
C ILE A 212 12.28 3.58 15.35
N ASP A 213 12.64 2.60 16.19
CA ASP A 213 11.91 1.34 16.29
C ASP A 213 10.58 1.55 17.02
N LEU A 214 9.55 1.85 16.24
CA LEU A 214 8.18 1.96 16.70
C LEU A 214 7.52 0.60 16.95
N GLY A 215 8.16 -0.52 16.58
CA GLY A 215 7.64 -1.87 16.81
C GLY A 215 7.42 -2.19 18.29
N SER A 216 8.18 -1.55 19.19
CA SER A 216 7.96 -1.63 20.63
C SER A 216 6.59 -1.10 21.08
N LEU A 217 5.96 -0.22 20.31
CA LEU A 217 4.59 0.26 20.53
C LEU A 217 3.54 -0.74 20.04
N GLY A 218 3.89 -1.72 19.21
CA GLY A 218 2.97 -2.77 18.76
C GLY A 218 2.38 -3.57 19.93
N ALA A 219 3.15 -3.75 21.00
CA ALA A 219 2.66 -4.35 22.24
C ALA A 219 1.53 -3.52 22.89
N ILE A 220 1.61 -2.19 22.81
CA ILE A 220 0.59 -1.26 23.30
C ILE A 220 -0.64 -1.30 22.40
N ALA A 221 -0.45 -1.34 21.07
CA ALA A 221 -1.51 -1.46 20.08
C ALA A 221 -2.32 -2.76 20.24
N SER A 222 -1.66 -3.86 20.64
CA SER A 222 -2.28 -5.17 20.85
C SER A 222 -3.00 -5.34 22.21
N GLY A 223 -2.90 -4.35 23.12
CA GLY A 223 -3.48 -4.40 24.46
C GLY A 223 -4.96 -3.98 24.53
N LEU A 224 -5.66 -4.40 25.59
CA LEU A 224 -7.11 -4.16 25.83
C LEU A 224 -7.47 -2.71 26.26
N GLY A 225 -6.84 -1.68 25.70
CA GLY A 225 -7.07 -0.29 26.14
C GLY A 225 -6.53 0.79 25.21
N ALA A 226 -6.90 0.78 23.94
CA ALA A 226 -6.42 1.70 22.90
C ALA A 226 -7.06 3.11 22.90
N TRP A 227 -7.43 3.64 24.07
CA TRP A 227 -8.02 5.00 24.16
C TRP A 227 -6.98 6.12 24.03
N SER A 228 -5.69 5.80 24.02
CA SER A 228 -4.61 6.81 23.97
C SER A 228 -3.43 6.42 23.09
N ILE A 229 -3.59 5.49 22.12
CA ILE A 229 -2.44 5.01 21.34
C ILE A 229 -1.72 6.15 20.62
N THR A 230 -2.47 7.14 20.11
CA THR A 230 -1.91 8.34 19.49
C THR A 230 -1.14 9.19 20.51
N ALA A 231 -1.64 9.33 21.74
CA ALA A 231 -0.90 10.02 22.80
C ALA A 231 0.35 9.23 23.22
N SER A 232 0.28 7.90 23.28
CA SER A 232 1.43 7.03 23.57
C SER A 232 2.49 7.10 22.47
N LEU A 233 2.09 7.17 21.20
CA LEU A 233 2.96 7.43 20.06
C LEU A 233 3.67 8.78 20.22
N LEU A 234 2.92 9.85 20.50
CA LEU A 234 3.51 11.19 20.70
C LEU A 234 4.44 11.23 21.92
N ASP A 235 4.10 10.57 23.03
CA ASP A 235 4.96 10.45 24.22
C ASP A 235 6.27 9.73 23.90
N PHE A 236 6.19 8.63 23.17
CA PHE A 236 7.35 7.86 22.74
C PHE A 236 8.25 8.68 21.82
N VAL A 237 7.67 9.36 20.84
CA VAL A 237 8.41 10.23 19.90
C VAL A 237 9.06 11.39 20.64
N CYS A 238 8.37 12.06 21.57
CA CYS A 238 8.97 13.09 22.43
C CYS A 238 10.18 12.55 23.19
N ALA A 239 10.05 11.36 23.80
CA ALA A 239 11.13 10.74 24.57
C ALA A 239 12.35 10.40 23.68
N ALA A 240 12.12 9.87 22.47
CA ALA A 240 13.17 9.50 21.53
C ALA A 240 13.87 10.72 20.92
N THR A 241 13.12 11.77 20.60
CA THR A 241 13.61 12.93 19.83
C THR A 241 14.06 14.09 20.72
N GLY A 242 13.62 14.14 21.98
CA GLY A 242 13.85 15.28 22.88
C GLY A 242 12.99 16.51 22.53
N VAL A 243 12.00 16.35 21.66
CA VAL A 243 10.95 17.34 21.40
C VAL A 243 9.97 17.37 22.57
N THR A 244 9.42 18.54 22.85
CA THR A 244 8.52 18.83 23.97
C THR A 244 7.16 19.32 23.47
N GLY A 245 6.15 19.33 24.35
CA GLY A 245 4.82 19.86 24.07
C GLY A 245 4.80 21.30 23.52
N ALA A 246 5.79 22.10 23.92
CA ALA A 246 5.93 23.51 23.54
C ALA A 246 6.67 23.73 22.21
N ASP A 247 7.31 22.70 21.64
CA ASP A 247 7.93 22.82 20.33
C ASP A 247 6.87 23.11 19.27
N THR A 248 7.26 23.94 18.29
CA THR A 248 6.34 24.48 17.28
C THR A 248 6.56 23.89 15.90
N TYR A 249 5.47 23.83 15.14
CA TYR A 249 5.40 23.34 13.77
C TYR A 249 4.84 24.44 12.87
N LEU A 250 5.63 24.85 11.87
CA LEU A 250 5.21 25.77 10.82
C LEU A 250 4.58 24.95 9.68
N LEU A 251 3.27 25.07 9.55
CA LEU A 251 2.46 24.35 8.57
C LEU A 251 2.65 24.92 7.14
N PRO A 252 2.28 24.15 6.08
CA PRO A 252 2.42 24.60 4.70
C PRO A 252 1.68 25.91 4.40
N ASP A 253 0.53 26.14 5.04
CA ASP A 253 -0.26 27.37 4.91
C ASP A 253 0.27 28.54 5.77
N GLY A 254 1.31 28.31 6.57
CA GLY A 254 1.96 29.31 7.41
C GLY A 254 1.40 29.45 8.83
N ARG A 255 0.39 28.66 9.21
CA ARG A 255 -0.01 28.56 10.62
C ARG A 255 1.12 27.94 11.43
N VAL A 256 1.23 28.37 12.68
CA VAL A 256 2.16 27.80 13.67
C VAL A 256 1.34 27.12 14.74
N VAL A 257 1.69 25.87 15.05
CA VAL A 257 1.02 25.05 16.05
C VAL A 257 2.04 24.42 17.00
N THR A 258 1.61 24.10 18.21
CA THR A 258 2.43 23.39 19.21
C THR A 258 2.14 21.90 19.21
N LEU A 259 3.09 21.09 19.69
CA LEU A 259 2.86 19.65 19.83
C LEU A 259 1.72 19.33 20.83
N ASP A 260 1.50 20.16 21.84
CA ASP A 260 0.38 20.00 22.78
C ASP A 260 -0.98 20.23 22.09
N GLU A 261 -1.07 21.20 21.17
CA GLU A 261 -2.28 21.38 20.35
C GLU A 261 -2.49 20.19 19.42
N VAL A 262 -1.42 19.65 18.83
CA VAL A 262 -1.48 18.43 18.01
C VAL A 262 -2.02 17.27 18.84
N ARG A 263 -1.46 17.02 20.03
CA ARG A 263 -1.95 15.97 20.93
C ARG A 263 -3.44 16.10 21.22
N ALA A 264 -3.92 17.31 21.48
CA ALA A 264 -5.33 17.55 21.75
C ALA A 264 -6.21 17.29 20.52
N ALA A 265 -5.76 17.69 19.32
CA ALA A 265 -6.52 17.54 18.08
C ALA A 265 -6.67 16.07 17.65
N TYR A 266 -5.66 15.23 17.86
CA TYR A 266 -5.68 13.81 17.47
C TYR A 266 -6.06 12.86 18.62
N ALA A 267 -6.53 13.38 19.76
CA ALA A 267 -6.87 12.57 20.93
C ALA A 267 -7.94 11.49 20.65
N ASN A 268 -8.82 11.74 19.68
CA ASN A 268 -9.89 10.82 19.30
C ASN A 268 -9.60 9.98 18.06
N CYS A 269 -8.41 10.11 17.45
CA CYS A 269 -8.05 9.45 16.18
C CYS A 269 -8.39 7.94 16.17
N TRP A 270 -8.10 7.23 17.26
CA TRP A 270 -8.50 5.83 17.41
C TRP A 270 -10.02 5.62 17.37
N THR A 271 -10.76 6.30 18.25
CA THR A 271 -12.21 6.13 18.36
C THR A 271 -12.92 6.52 17.07
N GLU A 272 -12.41 7.55 16.42
CA GLU A 272 -12.82 8.02 15.09
C GLU A 272 -12.64 6.93 14.03
N TRP A 273 -11.46 6.32 13.95
CA TRP A 273 -11.21 5.18 13.06
C TRP A 273 -12.15 4.01 13.34
N VAL A 274 -12.33 3.65 14.62
CA VAL A 274 -13.23 2.56 15.02
C VAL A 274 -14.65 2.81 14.51
N VAL A 275 -15.17 4.03 14.64
CA VAL A 275 -16.51 4.39 14.18
C VAL A 275 -16.61 4.28 12.66
N ASP A 276 -15.64 4.83 11.94
CA ASP A 276 -15.66 4.88 10.48
C ASP A 276 -15.51 3.48 9.84
N HIS A 277 -14.90 2.53 10.56
CA HIS A 277 -14.66 1.15 10.09
C HIS A 277 -15.60 0.12 10.75
N GLY A 278 -16.86 0.48 10.95
CA GLY A 278 -17.94 -0.45 11.35
C GLY A 278 -18.24 -0.51 12.85
N GLY A 279 -17.49 0.21 13.68
CA GLY A 279 -17.73 0.30 15.12
C GLY A 279 -17.53 -1.00 15.90
N GLY A 280 -17.74 -0.92 17.22
CA GLY A 280 -17.68 -2.10 18.11
C GLY A 280 -16.37 -2.89 17.98
N LEU A 281 -16.48 -4.21 17.96
CA LEU A 281 -15.31 -5.10 17.86
C LEU A 281 -14.67 -5.10 16.46
N VAL A 282 -15.46 -4.91 15.40
CA VAL A 282 -14.97 -4.90 14.00
C VAL A 282 -14.09 -3.68 13.76
N GLY A 283 -14.61 -2.49 14.09
CA GLY A 283 -13.85 -1.26 14.01
C GLY A 283 -12.63 -1.25 14.93
N THR A 284 -12.73 -1.82 16.13
CA THR A 284 -11.57 -1.99 17.03
C THR A 284 -10.50 -2.88 16.42
N ALA A 285 -10.88 -4.00 15.81
CA ALA A 285 -9.93 -4.89 15.14
C ALA A 285 -9.29 -4.21 13.91
N SER A 286 -10.08 -3.42 13.15
CA SER A 286 -9.54 -2.58 12.06
C SER A 286 -8.50 -1.60 12.57
N ALA A 287 -8.81 -0.84 13.64
CA ALA A 287 -7.87 0.12 14.22
C ALA A 287 -6.57 -0.53 14.73
N VAL A 288 -6.64 -1.73 15.33
CA VAL A 288 -5.44 -2.50 15.73
C VAL A 288 -4.59 -2.86 14.51
N ARG A 289 -5.20 -3.42 13.45
CA ARG A 289 -4.47 -3.80 12.22
C ARG A 289 -3.83 -2.58 11.56
N SER A 290 -4.60 -1.50 11.48
CA SER A 290 -4.19 -0.23 10.89
C SER A 290 -3.01 0.39 11.64
N ALA A 291 -3.07 0.44 12.98
CA ALA A 291 -1.95 0.91 13.79
C ALA A 291 -0.72 0.01 13.67
N LEU A 292 -0.88 -1.31 13.59
CA LEU A 292 0.27 -2.22 13.38
C LEU A 292 0.86 -2.06 11.98
N ALA A 293 0.05 -1.76 10.97
CA ALA A 293 0.52 -1.41 9.62
C ALA A 293 1.41 -0.16 9.63
N ASP A 294 1.06 0.88 10.39
CA ASP A 294 1.94 2.04 10.57
C ASP A 294 3.27 1.69 11.27
N LEU A 295 3.21 0.82 12.28
CA LEU A 295 4.34 0.61 13.20
C LEU A 295 5.40 -0.33 12.62
N ASP A 296 4.99 -1.35 11.85
CA ASP A 296 5.90 -2.36 11.32
C ASP A 296 5.49 -2.93 9.94
N GLY A 297 4.48 -2.35 9.28
CA GLY A 297 3.96 -2.82 8.00
C GLY A 297 3.10 -4.08 8.07
N SER A 298 2.89 -4.65 9.26
CA SER A 298 1.98 -5.78 9.43
C SER A 298 0.59 -5.44 8.93
N TYR A 299 -0.11 -6.42 8.36
CA TYR A 299 -1.48 -6.27 7.84
C TYR A 299 -1.67 -5.39 6.60
N LEU A 300 -0.66 -4.76 6.00
CA LEU A 300 -0.89 -4.15 4.68
C LEU A 300 -1.36 -5.18 3.64
N GLY A 301 -0.83 -6.41 3.67
CA GLY A 301 -1.37 -7.50 2.84
C GLY A 301 -2.84 -7.84 3.16
N TRP A 302 -3.27 -7.70 4.42
CA TRP A 302 -4.67 -7.87 4.81
C TRP A 302 -5.55 -6.78 4.18
N PHE A 303 -5.11 -5.52 4.21
CA PHE A 303 -5.82 -4.40 3.58
C PHE A 303 -5.80 -4.49 2.05
N ALA A 304 -4.69 -4.92 1.45
CA ALA A 304 -4.62 -5.19 0.02
C ALA A 304 -5.60 -6.28 -0.41
N GLN A 305 -5.73 -7.36 0.37
CA GLN A 305 -6.74 -8.37 0.12
C GLN A 305 -8.16 -7.81 0.29
N GLN A 306 -8.42 -7.03 1.33
CA GLN A 306 -9.71 -6.38 1.51
C GLN A 306 -10.07 -5.49 0.30
N LEU A 307 -9.12 -4.66 -0.14
CA LEU A 307 -9.27 -3.80 -1.31
C LEU A 307 -9.56 -4.61 -2.57
N ALA A 308 -8.78 -5.67 -2.82
CA ALA A 308 -8.95 -6.51 -3.99
C ALA A 308 -10.37 -7.09 -4.10
N PHE A 309 -10.91 -7.52 -2.96
CA PHE A 309 -12.28 -8.03 -2.89
C PHE A 309 -13.32 -6.93 -3.02
N THR A 310 -13.12 -5.75 -2.44
CA THR A 310 -14.08 -4.64 -2.55
C THR A 310 -14.15 -4.13 -4.00
N GLU A 311 -13.00 -3.94 -4.64
CA GLU A 311 -12.87 -3.42 -6.01
C GLU A 311 -13.02 -4.50 -7.09
N GLN A 312 -13.23 -5.75 -6.69
CA GLN A 312 -13.35 -6.91 -7.59
C GLN A 312 -12.14 -7.07 -8.54
N VAL A 313 -10.93 -6.80 -8.04
CA VAL A 313 -9.67 -6.94 -8.77
C VAL A 313 -8.87 -8.17 -8.32
N GLU A 314 -7.88 -8.56 -9.13
CA GLU A 314 -7.07 -9.76 -8.91
C GLU A 314 -5.67 -9.45 -8.38
N LEU A 315 -5.14 -8.27 -8.74
CA LEU A 315 -3.83 -7.79 -8.33
C LEU A 315 -3.95 -6.39 -7.72
N VAL A 316 -3.33 -6.23 -6.55
CA VAL A 316 -3.15 -4.94 -5.88
C VAL A 316 -1.66 -4.62 -5.76
N VAL A 317 -1.28 -3.40 -6.10
CA VAL A 317 0.08 -2.88 -5.88
C VAL A 317 0.02 -1.70 -4.91
N MET A 318 0.91 -1.70 -3.91
CA MET A 318 1.05 -0.62 -2.93
C MET A 318 2.50 -0.16 -2.74
N GLY A 319 2.68 1.03 -2.18
CA GLY A 319 3.92 1.51 -1.55
C GLY A 319 3.81 1.58 -0.02
N HIS A 320 4.35 2.63 0.59
CA HIS A 320 4.19 3.09 1.98
C HIS A 320 5.06 2.44 3.07
N THR A 321 5.32 1.14 3.06
CA THR A 321 6.06 0.49 4.17
C THR A 321 7.56 0.52 4.02
N HIS A 322 8.08 0.95 2.86
CA HIS A 322 9.50 0.85 2.51
C HIS A 322 10.05 -0.58 2.57
N VAL A 323 9.18 -1.58 2.47
CA VAL A 323 9.55 -3.00 2.51
C VAL A 323 8.96 -3.68 1.28
N PRO A 324 9.80 -4.18 0.35
CA PRO A 324 9.30 -4.86 -0.83
C PRO A 324 8.62 -6.18 -0.45
N ILE A 325 7.44 -6.43 -1.03
CA ILE A 325 6.65 -7.65 -0.83
C ILE A 325 6.21 -8.20 -2.18
N ALA A 326 6.41 -9.49 -2.42
CA ALA A 326 5.98 -10.22 -3.61
C ALA A 326 4.95 -11.30 -3.24
N GLY A 327 3.72 -10.87 -2.97
CA GLY A 327 2.56 -11.73 -2.73
C GLY A 327 2.19 -11.90 -1.27
N ILE A 328 1.13 -12.69 -1.06
CA ILE A 328 0.59 -13.05 0.25
C ILE A 328 0.65 -14.56 0.45
N ASP A 329 1.01 -15.00 1.65
CA ASP A 329 0.91 -16.38 2.06
C ASP A 329 -0.56 -16.83 1.98
N THR A 330 -0.87 -17.74 1.05
CA THR A 330 -2.18 -18.41 0.97
C THR A 330 -3.36 -17.43 0.79
N SER A 331 -3.39 -16.75 -0.35
CA SER A 331 -4.44 -15.77 -0.72
C SER A 331 -5.05 -16.13 -2.08
N PRO A 332 -6.28 -15.70 -2.39
CA PRO A 332 -6.85 -15.84 -3.74
C PRO A 332 -6.50 -14.65 -4.64
N ILE A 333 -5.86 -13.60 -4.11
CA ILE A 333 -5.43 -12.42 -4.85
C ILE A 333 -3.91 -12.33 -4.86
N ARG A 334 -3.39 -11.50 -5.78
CA ARG A 334 -1.98 -11.14 -5.86
C ARG A 334 -1.77 -9.76 -5.25
N TYR A 335 -0.61 -9.57 -4.66
CA TYR A 335 -0.24 -8.34 -3.98
C TYR A 335 1.22 -8.04 -4.18
N LEU A 336 1.56 -6.81 -4.50
CA LEU A 336 2.93 -6.31 -4.49
C LEU A 336 3.04 -5.10 -3.57
N ASN A 337 4.11 -5.02 -2.79
CA ASN A 337 4.56 -3.77 -2.21
C ASN A 337 5.87 -3.38 -2.88
N THR A 338 5.96 -2.19 -3.46
CA THR A 338 7.10 -1.74 -4.26
C THR A 338 8.38 -1.59 -3.45
N GLY A 339 8.29 -1.41 -2.13
CA GLY A 339 9.43 -1.03 -1.30
C GLY A 339 9.67 0.48 -1.37
N PHE A 340 10.90 0.92 -1.62
CA PHE A 340 11.28 2.34 -1.60
C PHE A 340 12.64 2.60 -2.26
N ASP A 341 12.92 3.88 -2.54
CA ASP A 341 14.07 4.29 -3.34
C ASP A 341 15.12 5.12 -2.58
N CYS A 342 14.94 5.31 -1.27
CA CYS A 342 15.85 6.12 -0.43
C CYS A 342 16.49 5.39 0.77
N PRO A 343 17.04 4.16 0.63
CA PRO A 343 17.77 3.51 1.73
C PRO A 343 19.05 4.28 2.07
N SER A 344 19.31 4.51 3.36
CA SER A 344 20.54 5.17 3.79
C SER A 344 21.79 4.39 3.35
N GLY A 345 22.93 5.09 3.23
CA GLY A 345 24.19 4.46 2.82
C GLY A 345 24.55 3.23 3.67
N PRO A 346 24.52 3.31 5.01
CA PRO A 346 24.79 2.16 5.88
C PRO A 346 23.83 0.98 5.69
N ASP A 347 22.54 1.22 5.41
CA ASP A 347 21.55 0.17 5.26
C ASP A 347 21.62 -0.47 3.86
N ARG A 348 21.89 0.34 2.84
CA ARG A 348 22.17 -0.14 1.49
C ARG A 348 23.40 -1.04 1.46
N ASP A 349 24.46 -0.62 2.13
CA ASP A 349 25.75 -1.32 2.10
C ASP A 349 25.84 -2.39 3.21
N SER A 350 24.73 -2.66 3.90
CA SER A 350 24.65 -3.65 4.97
C SER A 350 25.04 -5.05 4.48
N PRO A 351 26.02 -5.73 5.12
CA PRO A 351 26.48 -7.04 4.69
C PRO A 351 25.49 -8.17 5.02
N SER A 352 24.60 -7.95 6.00
CA SER A 352 23.67 -8.98 6.47
C SER A 352 22.25 -8.81 5.96
N ASN A 353 21.86 -7.57 5.65
CA ASN A 353 20.52 -7.25 5.17
C ASN A 353 20.56 -5.98 4.33
N PRO A 354 21.15 -6.04 3.12
CA PRO A 354 21.26 -4.87 2.26
C PRO A 354 19.87 -4.42 1.80
N GLN A 355 19.57 -3.14 1.98
CA GLN A 355 18.36 -2.52 1.44
C GLN A 355 18.63 -1.98 0.04
N ARG A 356 17.68 -2.12 -0.89
CA ARG A 356 17.84 -1.75 -2.30
C ARG A 356 16.74 -0.79 -2.71
N THR A 357 17.04 0.06 -3.70
CA THR A 357 16.05 0.76 -4.52
C THR A 357 15.21 -0.28 -5.25
N THR A 358 13.89 -0.25 -5.11
CA THR A 358 12.99 -1.29 -5.62
C THR A 358 11.74 -0.73 -6.27
N PHE A 359 11.26 -1.43 -7.28
CA PHE A 359 10.06 -1.08 -8.03
C PHE A 359 9.30 -2.36 -8.43
N ALA A 360 8.05 -2.22 -8.89
CA ALA A 360 7.27 -3.33 -9.40
C ALA A 360 7.16 -3.27 -10.92
N VAL A 361 7.18 -4.45 -11.54
CA VAL A 361 6.85 -4.64 -12.96
C VAL A 361 5.65 -5.57 -13.03
N VAL A 362 4.55 -5.08 -13.61
CA VAL A 362 3.27 -5.78 -13.70
C VAL A 362 2.98 -6.13 -15.15
N ASP A 363 2.77 -7.42 -15.43
CA ASP A 363 2.18 -7.90 -16.68
C ASP A 363 0.65 -7.78 -16.57
N VAL A 364 0.08 -6.91 -17.40
CA VAL A 364 -1.36 -6.60 -17.34
C VAL A 364 -2.25 -7.65 -17.99
N GLU A 365 -1.70 -8.52 -18.84
CA GLU A 365 -2.44 -9.63 -19.44
C GLU A 365 -2.51 -10.82 -18.48
N ALA A 366 -1.38 -11.14 -17.84
CA ALA A 366 -1.32 -12.19 -16.82
C ALA A 366 -1.92 -11.77 -15.46
N LEU A 367 -2.12 -10.45 -15.27
CA LEU A 367 -2.46 -9.81 -13.99
C LEU A 367 -1.51 -10.26 -12.87
N ASP A 368 -0.22 -10.35 -13.20
CA ASP A 368 0.84 -10.80 -12.31
C ASP A 368 2.00 -9.81 -12.32
N GLY A 369 2.91 -9.92 -11.36
CA GLY A 369 4.07 -9.05 -11.35
C GLY A 369 5.16 -9.46 -10.39
N GLU A 370 6.29 -8.79 -10.54
CA GLU A 370 7.51 -9.06 -9.80
C GLU A 370 8.03 -7.77 -9.18
N ILE A 371 8.74 -7.91 -8.06
CA ILE A 371 9.56 -6.83 -7.53
C ILE A 371 10.92 -6.89 -8.23
N TRP A 372 11.40 -5.73 -8.63
CA TRP A 372 12.70 -5.50 -9.25
C TRP A 372 13.54 -4.60 -8.34
N GLU A 373 14.86 -4.71 -8.48
CA GLU A 373 15.84 -3.93 -7.71
C GLU A 373 16.85 -3.27 -8.64
N VAL A 374 17.38 -2.12 -8.20
CA VAL A 374 18.57 -1.49 -8.79
C VAL A 374 19.78 -1.78 -7.89
N VAL A 375 20.78 -2.46 -8.43
CA VAL A 375 21.95 -2.92 -7.66
C VAL A 375 23.22 -2.81 -8.47
N HIS A 376 24.37 -2.77 -7.77
CA HIS A 376 25.65 -2.97 -8.42
C HIS A 376 25.87 -4.46 -8.74
N ASP A 377 26.34 -4.77 -9.94
CA ASP A 377 26.80 -6.09 -10.32
C ASP A 377 28.24 -6.37 -9.82
N ASP A 378 28.80 -7.53 -10.19
CA ASP A 378 30.15 -7.94 -9.77
C ASP A 378 31.27 -7.02 -10.31
N ASP A 379 31.01 -6.31 -11.41
CA ASP A 379 31.94 -5.37 -12.04
C ASP A 379 31.78 -3.94 -11.49
N GLY A 380 30.74 -3.70 -10.68
CA GLY A 380 30.44 -2.42 -10.03
C GLY A 380 29.53 -1.51 -10.86
N ASP A 381 28.92 -2.03 -11.93
CA ASP A 381 27.95 -1.29 -12.75
C ASP A 381 26.54 -1.45 -12.17
N LEU A 382 25.71 -0.40 -12.26
CA LEU A 382 24.29 -0.50 -11.88
C LEU A 382 23.54 -1.35 -12.91
N VAL A 383 22.65 -2.21 -12.41
CA VAL A 383 21.73 -3.04 -13.21
C VAL A 383 20.35 -3.12 -12.58
N CYS A 384 19.33 -3.20 -13.42
CA CYS A 384 17.96 -3.57 -13.06
C CYS A 384 17.75 -5.08 -13.23
N ARG A 385 17.20 -5.73 -12.20
CA ARG A 385 16.87 -7.17 -12.22
C ARG A 385 15.73 -7.52 -11.29
N ALA A 386 15.11 -8.68 -11.51
CA ALA A 386 14.14 -9.24 -10.58
C ALA A 386 14.76 -9.46 -9.18
N ALA A 387 14.05 -9.02 -8.15
CA ALA A 387 14.43 -9.11 -6.76
C ALA A 387 13.75 -10.30 -6.07
N THR A 388 14.36 -10.81 -5.01
CA THR A 388 13.69 -11.74 -4.09
C THR A 388 13.08 -10.95 -2.95
N ALA A 389 11.75 -10.82 -2.94
CA ALA A 389 11.01 -10.13 -1.89
C ALA A 389 10.27 -11.09 -0.95
N GLY A 390 9.97 -10.60 0.26
CA GLY A 390 9.20 -11.35 1.25
C GLY A 390 7.73 -11.52 0.83
N ARG A 391 6.98 -12.29 1.61
CA ARG A 391 5.52 -12.45 1.43
C ARG A 391 4.79 -11.91 2.65
N ALA A 392 3.67 -11.23 2.42
CA ALA A 392 2.79 -10.77 3.49
C ALA A 392 1.95 -11.93 4.05
N ARG A 393 1.35 -11.71 5.23
CA ARG A 393 0.43 -12.65 5.88
C ARG A 393 -0.89 -11.95 6.22
N ILE A 394 -2.00 -12.66 6.05
CA ILE A 394 -3.34 -12.16 6.41
C ILE A 394 -3.62 -12.29 7.92
N GLY A 395 -3.07 -13.32 8.57
CA GLY A 395 -3.29 -13.62 10.00
C GLY A 395 -2.11 -13.23 10.91
N GLN A 396 -2.37 -13.18 12.23
CA GLN A 396 -1.29 -13.10 13.22
C GLN A 396 -0.39 -14.34 13.16
N SER A 397 0.90 -14.15 13.41
CA SER A 397 1.93 -15.19 13.38
C SER A 397 1.66 -16.41 14.29
N THR A 398 0.66 -16.35 15.18
CA THR A 398 0.34 -17.42 16.16
C THR A 398 -1.07 -18.01 16.03
N GLY A 399 -1.93 -17.52 15.12
CA GLY A 399 -3.32 -17.98 14.96
C GLY A 399 -3.57 -18.71 13.63
N MET A 400 -4.46 -19.70 13.61
CA MET A 400 -4.95 -20.27 12.35
C MET A 400 -5.99 -19.32 11.73
N ASP A 401 -5.90 -19.09 10.43
CA ASP A 401 -6.90 -18.32 9.67
C ASP A 401 -8.11 -19.21 9.38
N PHE A 402 -9.25 -18.92 10.02
CA PHE A 402 -10.52 -19.63 9.80
C PHE A 402 -11.45 -18.83 8.88
N SER A 403 -10.90 -17.99 8.01
CA SER A 403 -11.65 -17.27 6.98
C SER A 403 -12.28 -18.20 5.95
N THR A 404 -13.35 -17.70 5.34
CA THR A 404 -13.90 -18.25 4.10
C THR A 404 -13.85 -17.20 2.99
N TYR A 405 -13.12 -17.50 1.93
CA TYR A 405 -13.01 -16.69 0.73
C TYR A 405 -13.96 -17.26 -0.32
N VAL A 406 -14.82 -16.41 -0.89
CA VAL A 406 -15.87 -16.86 -1.81
C VAL A 406 -15.72 -16.18 -3.17
N GLU A 407 -15.76 -16.99 -4.22
CA GLU A 407 -15.96 -16.59 -5.61
C GLU A 407 -17.37 -17.05 -6.04
N LEU A 408 -18.18 -16.13 -6.54
CA LEU A 408 -19.43 -16.37 -7.23
C LEU A 408 -19.18 -16.18 -8.72
N ASP A 409 -18.96 -17.29 -9.41
CA ASP A 409 -18.69 -17.35 -10.84
C ASP A 409 -20.01 -17.35 -11.61
N ASN A 410 -20.34 -16.19 -12.18
CA ASN A 410 -21.49 -15.97 -13.06
C ASN A 410 -21.04 -15.83 -14.53
N THR A 411 -19.84 -16.31 -14.89
CA THR A 411 -19.27 -16.13 -16.23
C THR A 411 -20.06 -16.83 -17.34
N LEU A 412 -20.72 -17.94 -16.99
CA LEU A 412 -21.62 -18.68 -17.87
C LEU A 412 -23.11 -18.44 -17.54
N GLY A 413 -23.39 -17.55 -16.60
CA GLY A 413 -24.73 -17.19 -16.18
C GLY A 413 -25.53 -16.52 -17.29
N ALA A 414 -26.83 -16.74 -17.28
CA ALA A 414 -27.74 -16.17 -18.28
C ALA A 414 -28.19 -14.74 -17.98
N GLU A 415 -28.08 -14.30 -16.73
CA GLU A 415 -28.57 -12.99 -16.26
C GLU A 415 -27.70 -12.46 -15.11
N ASP A 416 -27.91 -11.18 -14.78
CA ASP A 416 -27.30 -10.55 -13.61
C ASP A 416 -27.91 -11.10 -12.31
N LEU A 417 -27.10 -11.15 -11.27
CA LEU A 417 -27.49 -11.54 -9.92
C LEU A 417 -27.47 -10.32 -9.00
N ASP A 418 -28.60 -9.97 -8.39
CA ASP A 418 -28.71 -8.89 -7.42
C ASP A 418 -28.74 -9.46 -6.00
N LEU A 419 -27.94 -8.89 -5.09
CA LEU A 419 -27.89 -9.30 -3.69
C LEU A 419 -29.18 -8.91 -2.97
N VAL A 420 -29.84 -9.89 -2.37
CA VAL A 420 -31.06 -9.71 -1.58
C VAL A 420 -30.74 -9.57 -0.10
N ALA A 421 -29.86 -10.44 0.41
CA ALA A 421 -29.49 -10.47 1.82
C ALA A 421 -28.14 -11.15 2.03
N SER A 422 -27.43 -10.75 3.08
CA SER A 422 -26.23 -11.45 3.55
C SER A 422 -26.19 -11.49 5.07
N THR A 423 -25.73 -12.59 5.65
CA THR A 423 -25.60 -12.73 7.11
C THR A 423 -24.23 -13.32 7.45
N ALA A 424 -23.52 -12.70 8.40
CA ALA A 424 -22.39 -13.30 9.07
C ALA A 424 -22.88 -13.94 10.39
N GLU A 425 -23.15 -15.25 10.37
CA GLU A 425 -23.59 -15.99 11.57
C GLU A 425 -22.46 -16.04 12.61
N TYR A 426 -21.24 -16.30 12.13
CA TYR A 426 -20.00 -16.26 12.91
C TYR A 426 -18.91 -15.54 12.12
N GLY A 427 -18.17 -14.65 12.79
CA GLY A 427 -17.19 -13.78 12.14
C GLY A 427 -17.80 -12.44 11.70
N PHE A 428 -17.18 -11.82 10.70
CA PHE A 428 -17.65 -10.59 10.08
C PHE A 428 -17.24 -10.56 8.60
N PHE A 429 -17.99 -9.85 7.76
CA PHE A 429 -17.57 -9.60 6.39
C PHE A 429 -16.42 -8.59 6.38
N ALA A 430 -15.21 -9.07 6.10
CA ALA A 430 -14.07 -8.20 5.86
C ALA A 430 -14.20 -7.53 4.49
N ALA A 431 -14.73 -8.24 3.50
CA ALA A 431 -15.28 -7.66 2.27
C ALA A 431 -16.70 -8.21 2.06
N PRO A 432 -17.73 -7.34 1.98
CA PRO A 432 -19.12 -7.78 1.84
C PRO A 432 -19.39 -8.43 0.47
N PRO A 433 -20.43 -9.27 0.35
CA PRO A 433 -20.92 -9.71 -0.95
C PRO A 433 -21.25 -8.51 -1.85
N PRO A 434 -20.82 -8.50 -3.13
CA PRO A 434 -21.13 -7.41 -4.04
C PRO A 434 -22.65 -7.27 -4.23
N GLU A 435 -23.13 -6.03 -4.36
CA GLU A 435 -24.57 -5.77 -4.55
C GLU A 435 -25.11 -6.37 -5.85
N ARG A 436 -24.25 -6.50 -6.87
CA ARG A 436 -24.57 -7.11 -8.17
C ARG A 436 -23.37 -7.92 -8.67
N VAL A 437 -23.66 -9.07 -9.30
CA VAL A 437 -22.71 -9.83 -10.11
C VAL A 437 -23.30 -9.99 -11.50
N GLY A 438 -22.71 -9.32 -12.50
CA GLY A 438 -23.21 -9.33 -13.86
C GLY A 438 -23.10 -10.70 -14.53
N ALA A 439 -23.92 -10.94 -15.56
CA ALA A 439 -23.69 -12.07 -16.45
C ALA A 439 -22.33 -11.91 -17.15
N GLY A 440 -21.48 -12.94 -17.08
CA GLY A 440 -20.11 -12.86 -17.61
C GLY A 440 -19.05 -12.46 -16.56
N GLU A 441 -19.44 -12.21 -15.31
CA GLU A 441 -18.53 -11.71 -14.27
C GLU A 441 -18.31 -12.71 -13.12
N VAL A 442 -17.30 -12.43 -12.30
CA VAL A 442 -17.04 -13.14 -11.04
C VAL A 442 -17.16 -12.15 -9.88
N GLY A 443 -18.06 -12.41 -8.95
CA GLY A 443 -18.16 -11.67 -7.70
C GLY A 443 -17.31 -12.32 -6.61
N ARG A 444 -16.60 -11.52 -5.81
CA ARG A 444 -15.73 -11.98 -4.73
C ARG A 444 -16.14 -11.35 -3.42
N PHE A 445 -16.15 -12.13 -2.34
CA PHE A 445 -16.38 -11.62 -0.99
C PHE A 445 -15.74 -12.51 0.07
N TRP A 446 -15.55 -11.95 1.26
CA TRP A 446 -14.72 -12.57 2.29
C TRP A 446 -15.33 -12.38 3.67
N ILE A 447 -15.56 -13.51 4.35
CA ILE A 447 -15.89 -13.54 5.77
C ILE A 447 -14.66 -13.99 6.56
N GLN A 448 -14.27 -13.18 7.55
CA GLN A 448 -13.17 -13.47 8.44
C GLN A 448 -13.71 -13.90 9.80
N ASP A 449 -13.03 -14.85 10.45
CA ASP A 449 -13.35 -15.23 11.81
C ASP A 449 -13.04 -14.08 12.81
N SER A 450 -13.86 -14.02 13.85
CA SER A 450 -13.60 -13.14 14.99
C SER A 450 -12.80 -13.91 16.04
N PHE A 451 -12.06 -13.18 16.87
CA PHE A 451 -11.35 -13.79 18.00
C PHE A 451 -12.32 -14.60 18.87
N GLY A 452 -12.12 -15.91 18.93
CA GLY A 452 -13.04 -16.80 19.64
C GLY A 452 -13.09 -18.21 19.06
N PRO A 453 -13.94 -19.08 19.63
CA PRO A 453 -13.93 -20.50 19.33
C PRO A 453 -14.87 -20.88 18.18
N SER A 454 -15.28 -19.96 17.30
CA SER A 454 -16.36 -20.22 16.31
C SER A 454 -15.89 -20.35 14.87
N GLY A 455 -14.79 -19.70 14.47
CA GLY A 455 -14.40 -19.59 13.06
C GLY A 455 -15.30 -18.63 12.27
N SER A 456 -15.44 -18.86 10.97
CA SER A 456 -16.33 -18.07 10.10
C SER A 456 -17.49 -18.90 9.54
N THR A 457 -18.68 -18.34 9.46
CA THR A 457 -19.85 -18.93 8.77
C THR A 457 -20.82 -17.84 8.37
N GLY A 458 -21.32 -17.90 7.15
CA GLY A 458 -22.28 -16.93 6.66
C GLY A 458 -23.14 -17.43 5.50
N THR A 459 -24.04 -16.56 5.09
CA THR A 459 -24.91 -16.72 3.93
C THR A 459 -24.87 -15.48 3.05
N ALA A 460 -25.10 -15.68 1.76
CA ALA A 460 -25.40 -14.62 0.79
C ALA A 460 -26.50 -15.13 -0.13
N THR A 461 -27.57 -14.35 -0.26
CA THR A 461 -28.75 -14.67 -1.09
C THR A 461 -28.80 -13.71 -2.26
N TYR A 462 -28.80 -14.25 -3.47
CA TYR A 462 -28.97 -13.51 -4.71
C TYR A 462 -30.27 -13.89 -5.41
N VAL A 463 -30.77 -13.01 -6.27
CA VAL A 463 -31.88 -13.29 -7.20
C VAL A 463 -31.48 -12.87 -8.61
N GLY A 464 -31.93 -13.64 -9.60
CA GLY A 464 -31.82 -13.25 -11.00
C GLY A 464 -32.62 -11.98 -11.27
N ARG A 465 -32.02 -11.03 -11.99
CA ARG A 465 -32.61 -9.70 -12.25
C ARG A 465 -33.92 -9.74 -13.03
N ASP A 466 -34.10 -10.73 -13.90
CA ASP A 466 -35.35 -10.94 -14.66
C ASP A 466 -36.41 -11.71 -13.84
N GLY A 467 -36.10 -12.02 -12.58
CA GLY A 467 -36.94 -12.77 -11.66
C GLY A 467 -36.67 -14.27 -11.71
N GLY A 468 -36.57 -14.91 -10.55
CA GLY A 468 -36.23 -16.33 -10.46
C GLY A 468 -36.24 -16.85 -9.02
N ASP A 469 -35.82 -18.09 -8.85
CA ASP A 469 -35.61 -18.69 -7.53
C ASP A 469 -34.40 -18.04 -6.83
N GLU A 470 -34.47 -17.91 -5.50
CA GLU A 470 -33.36 -17.38 -4.71
C GLU A 470 -32.15 -18.32 -4.73
N LEU A 471 -30.99 -17.79 -5.09
CA LEU A 471 -29.69 -18.45 -4.95
C LEU A 471 -29.17 -18.20 -3.53
N VAL A 472 -29.45 -19.12 -2.61
CA VAL A 472 -29.03 -19.03 -1.20
C VAL A 472 -27.69 -19.75 -1.00
N LEU A 473 -26.60 -19.00 -1.04
CA LEU A 473 -25.26 -19.50 -0.77
C LEU A 473 -25.03 -19.61 0.74
N ARG A 474 -24.51 -20.74 1.18
CA ARG A 474 -24.06 -20.97 2.57
C ARG A 474 -22.64 -21.46 2.56
N PHE A 475 -21.79 -20.86 3.39
CA PHE A 475 -20.35 -21.13 3.41
C PHE A 475 -19.79 -20.96 4.83
N GLY A 476 -18.71 -21.66 5.15
CA GLY A 476 -18.09 -21.51 6.46
C GLY A 476 -16.89 -22.42 6.72
N CYS A 477 -15.98 -21.89 7.53
CA CYS A 477 -14.76 -22.51 8.00
C CYS A 477 -14.76 -22.47 9.54
N PRO A 478 -15.52 -23.36 10.20
CA PRO A 478 -15.60 -23.37 11.66
C PRO A 478 -14.31 -23.89 12.28
N THR A 479 -13.97 -23.37 13.46
CA THR A 479 -12.89 -23.88 14.34
C THR A 479 -13.11 -25.33 14.77
N LEU A 480 -14.37 -25.69 15.03
CA LEU A 480 -14.81 -27.02 15.42
C LEU A 480 -15.89 -27.49 14.45
N GLY A 481 -15.58 -28.50 13.66
CA GLY A 481 -16.52 -29.09 12.71
C GLY A 481 -15.90 -29.35 11.36
N ALA A 482 -16.75 -29.60 10.38
CA ALA A 482 -16.35 -29.66 8.98
C ALA A 482 -16.66 -28.32 8.32
N ASN A 483 -15.79 -27.92 7.40
CA ASN A 483 -16.08 -26.86 6.44
C ASN A 483 -17.40 -27.14 5.71
N LEU A 484 -18.08 -26.07 5.30
CA LEU A 484 -19.37 -26.15 4.63
C LEU A 484 -19.42 -25.18 3.45
N ALA A 485 -20.05 -25.64 2.37
CA ALA A 485 -20.38 -24.86 1.18
C ALA A 485 -21.61 -25.51 0.52
N SER A 486 -22.64 -24.73 0.20
CA SER A 486 -23.85 -25.21 -0.49
C SER A 486 -24.63 -24.05 -1.09
N GLY A 487 -25.51 -24.33 -2.06
CA GLY A 487 -26.48 -23.35 -2.56
C GLY A 487 -26.48 -23.14 -4.06
N ALA A 488 -25.37 -23.45 -4.74
CA ALA A 488 -25.22 -23.30 -6.20
C ALA A 488 -25.17 -24.65 -6.92
N ALA A 489 -25.35 -24.61 -8.25
CA ALA A 489 -25.32 -25.79 -9.12
C ALA A 489 -23.90 -26.40 -9.21
N GLY A 490 -22.89 -25.53 -9.34
CA GLY A 490 -21.48 -25.91 -9.28
C GLY A 490 -20.83 -25.44 -7.98
N ILE A 491 -20.00 -26.30 -7.38
CA ILE A 491 -19.20 -25.98 -6.20
C ILE A 491 -17.81 -26.56 -6.40
N ALA A 492 -16.79 -25.73 -6.21
CA ALA A 492 -15.41 -26.16 -6.01
C ALA A 492 -14.89 -25.62 -4.69
N THR A 493 -14.06 -26.40 -3.99
CA THR A 493 -13.43 -25.91 -2.76
C THR A 493 -11.96 -26.31 -2.66
N ARG A 494 -11.18 -25.50 -1.95
CA ARG A 494 -9.82 -25.83 -1.51
C ARG A 494 -9.57 -25.31 -0.11
N THR A 495 -8.55 -25.85 0.56
CA THR A 495 -8.08 -25.33 1.84
C THR A 495 -6.61 -24.97 1.76
N GLY A 496 -6.26 -23.83 2.33
CA GLY A 496 -4.92 -23.27 2.25
C GLY A 496 -4.36 -23.23 0.81
N ALA A 497 -3.11 -23.65 0.64
CA ALA A 497 -2.45 -23.79 -0.66
C ALA A 497 -2.77 -25.12 -1.38
N GLY A 498 -3.77 -25.88 -0.91
CA GLY A 498 -4.19 -27.13 -1.54
C GLY A 498 -4.87 -26.92 -2.91
N PRO A 499 -4.99 -27.98 -3.72
CA PRO A 499 -5.65 -27.91 -5.02
C PRO A 499 -7.16 -27.69 -4.88
N TRP A 500 -7.78 -27.09 -5.90
CA TRP A 500 -9.23 -27.05 -6.06
C TRP A 500 -9.79 -28.47 -6.27
N ILE A 501 -10.88 -28.77 -5.56
CA ILE A 501 -11.64 -30.01 -5.71
C ILE A 501 -13.04 -29.66 -6.22
N GLU A 502 -13.34 -30.12 -7.44
CA GLU A 502 -14.60 -29.91 -8.12
C GLU A 502 -15.71 -30.83 -7.57
N GLY A 503 -16.90 -30.28 -7.40
CA GLY A 503 -18.10 -31.01 -6.96
C GLY A 503 -18.10 -31.44 -5.50
N GLU A 504 -17.07 -31.09 -4.72
CA GLU A 504 -16.91 -31.52 -3.33
C GLU A 504 -16.57 -30.36 -2.39
N VAL A 505 -17.00 -30.50 -1.13
CA VAL A 505 -16.63 -29.63 -0.03
C VAL A 505 -15.48 -30.26 0.77
N VAL A 506 -14.29 -29.68 0.69
CA VAL A 506 -13.11 -30.09 1.45
C VAL A 506 -13.39 -29.90 2.93
N ARG A 507 -13.64 -31.01 3.63
CA ARG A 507 -14.17 -31.00 5.01
C ARG A 507 -13.19 -30.54 6.09
N ARG A 508 -11.88 -30.46 5.80
CA ARG A 508 -10.82 -30.16 6.78
C ARG A 508 -9.75 -29.26 6.18
N GLY A 509 -9.10 -28.47 7.04
CA GLY A 509 -8.07 -27.51 6.67
C GLY A 509 -8.62 -26.09 6.60
N HIS A 510 -7.72 -25.12 6.76
CA HIS A 510 -8.05 -23.71 6.88
C HIS A 510 -6.95 -22.86 6.22
N PRO A 511 -7.26 -21.67 5.70
CA PRO A 511 -8.62 -21.15 5.48
C PRO A 511 -9.36 -21.94 4.38
N LEU A 512 -10.68 -21.72 4.26
CA LEU A 512 -11.51 -22.30 3.20
C LEU A 512 -11.64 -21.33 2.02
N PHE A 513 -11.49 -21.84 0.81
CA PHE A 513 -11.83 -21.14 -0.42
C PHE A 513 -12.98 -21.89 -1.09
N VAL A 514 -13.98 -21.14 -1.54
CA VAL A 514 -15.19 -21.68 -2.17
C VAL A 514 -15.42 -20.95 -3.48
N ARG A 515 -15.64 -21.69 -4.56
CA ARG A 515 -16.18 -21.18 -5.80
C ARG A 515 -17.58 -21.75 -6.01
N PHE A 516 -18.55 -20.88 -6.13
CA PHE A 516 -19.91 -21.20 -6.54
C PHE A 516 -20.06 -20.85 -8.02
N THR A 517 -20.54 -21.80 -8.82
CA THR A 517 -20.85 -21.57 -10.25
C THR A 517 -22.36 -21.65 -10.45
N VAL A 518 -22.92 -20.65 -11.12
CA VAL A 518 -24.35 -20.51 -11.38
C VAL A 518 -24.72 -21.05 -12.76
#